data_AF-A0A7J9I985-F1
#
_entry.id   AF-A0A7J9I985-F1
#
_cell.length_a   1.000
_cell.length_b   1.000
_cell.length_c   1.000
_cell.angle_alpha   90.00
_cell.angle_beta   90.00
_cell.angle_gamma   90.00
#
_symmetry.space_group_name_H-M   'P 1'
#
loop_
_entity.id
_entity.type
_entity.pdbx_description
1 polymer ?
#
loop_
_entity_poly.entity_id
_entity_poly.type
_entity_poly.pdbx_seq_one_letter_code
_entity_poly.pdbx_strand_id
1 'polypeptide(L)'
;MELGSALHFLDNKSILVTGAAGFLAKIFVEKILRVQPNVKKFYLLLRAADHKSAIHRLHNEIIGKDLFKVLKEKCGKNFSSFISEKITLIPGDISHEDLGIKDCNLVQEMLNEVDVVVNLAATTNFDKR
;
A
#
# COMPACT_ATOMS: atom_id res chain seq x y z
N MET A 1 -0.66 -30.27 -3.51
CA MET A 1 -0.88 -28.85 -3.85
C MET A 1 0.39 -28.35 -4.50
N GLU A 2 0.38 -28.08 -5.80
CA GLU A 2 1.44 -27.26 -6.38
C GLU A 2 1.30 -25.87 -5.75
N LEU A 3 2.30 -25.43 -4.99
CA LEU A 3 2.37 -24.02 -4.61
C LEU A 3 2.59 -23.25 -5.91
N GLY A 4 1.51 -22.67 -6.45
CA GLY A 4 1.63 -21.67 -7.50
C GLY A 4 2.61 -20.58 -7.05
N SER A 5 3.37 -20.02 -7.98
CA SER A 5 4.33 -18.96 -7.65
C SER A 5 3.65 -17.85 -6.84
N ALA A 6 4.41 -17.18 -5.96
CA ALA A 6 3.86 -16.07 -5.15
C ALA A 6 3.17 -15.00 -6.03
N LEU A 7 3.61 -14.82 -7.27
CA LEU A 7 2.99 -13.91 -8.23
C LEU A 7 1.61 -14.41 -8.67
N HIS A 8 1.45 -15.70 -8.95
CA HIS A 8 0.15 -16.29 -9.28
C HIS A 8 -0.82 -16.21 -8.11
N PHE A 9 -0.35 -16.39 -6.87
CA PHE A 9 -1.20 -16.22 -5.69
C PHE A 9 -1.76 -14.80 -5.55
N LEU A 10 -0.96 -13.78 -5.91
CA LEU A 10 -1.34 -12.36 -5.82
C LEU A 10 -2.17 -11.87 -7.01
N ASP A 11 -2.48 -12.75 -7.97
CA ASP A 11 -3.33 -12.40 -9.10
C ASP A 11 -4.76 -12.07 -8.63
N ASN A 12 -5.28 -10.93 -9.08
CA ASN A 12 -6.59 -10.39 -8.72
C ASN A 12 -6.84 -10.25 -7.20
N LYS A 13 -5.78 -10.14 -6.39
CA LYS A 13 -5.87 -9.96 -4.93
C LYS A 13 -5.87 -8.49 -4.54
N SER A 14 -6.67 -8.15 -3.53
CA SER A 14 -6.56 -6.87 -2.82
C SER A 14 -5.71 -7.02 -1.58
N ILE A 15 -4.76 -6.10 -1.37
CA ILE A 15 -3.74 -6.23 -0.33
C ILE A 15 -3.77 -5.03 0.59
N LEU A 16 -4.02 -5.25 1.89
CA LEU A 16 -3.81 -4.23 2.93
C LEU A 16 -2.36 -4.23 3.38
N VAL A 17 -1.69 -3.09 3.25
CA VAL A 17 -0.31 -2.88 3.70
C VAL A 17 -0.29 -1.87 4.83
N THR A 18 0.19 -2.29 5.99
CA THR A 18 0.49 -1.38 7.11
C THR A 18 1.95 -0.97 7.06
N GLY A 19 2.26 0.23 7.56
CA GLY A 19 3.63 0.74 7.51
C GLY A 19 4.10 1.07 6.10
N ALA A 20 3.19 1.47 5.21
CA ALA A 20 3.43 1.66 3.77
C ALA A 20 4.59 2.63 3.43
N ALA A 21 4.91 3.59 4.31
CA ALA A 21 6.04 4.49 4.14
C ALA A 21 7.41 3.89 4.56
N GLY A 22 7.40 2.77 5.26
CA GLY A 22 8.60 2.04 5.69
C GLY A 22 9.41 1.53 4.50
N PHE A 23 10.71 1.34 4.69
CA PHE A 23 11.62 0.98 3.60
C PHE A 23 11.20 -0.31 2.86
N LEU A 24 10.97 -1.40 3.60
CA LEU A 24 10.58 -2.69 3.01
C LEU A 24 9.19 -2.65 2.37
N ALA A 25 8.24 -1.95 3.00
CA ALA A 25 6.87 -1.85 2.49
C ALA A 25 6.81 -1.17 1.11
N LYS A 26 7.59 -0.10 0.90
CA LYS A 26 7.66 0.57 -0.40
C LYS A 26 8.23 -0.32 -1.49
N ILE A 27 9.27 -1.09 -1.16
CA ILE A 27 9.88 -2.06 -2.09
C ILE A 27 8.85 -3.13 -2.45
N PHE A 28 8.13 -3.65 -1.46
CA PHE A 28 7.07 -4.63 -1.69
C PHE A 28 5.99 -4.08 -2.64
N VAL A 29 5.43 -2.89 -2.33
CA VAL A 29 4.39 -2.26 -3.16
C VAL A 29 4.88 -2.01 -4.59
N GLU A 30 6.06 -1.39 -4.76
CA GLU A 30 6.63 -1.13 -6.10
C GLU A 30 6.84 -2.44 -6.87
N LYS A 31 7.43 -3.44 -6.21
CA LYS A 31 7.78 -4.70 -6.84
C LYS A 31 6.53 -5.39 -7.36
N ILE A 32 5.50 -5.53 -6.52
CA ILE A 32 4.25 -6.21 -6.92
C ILE A 32 3.56 -5.45 -8.05
N LEU A 33 3.42 -4.12 -7.95
CA LEU A 33 2.86 -3.31 -9.03
C LEU A 33 3.61 -3.47 -10.37
N ARG A 34 4.92 -3.71 -10.31
CA ARG A 34 5.76 -3.87 -11.50
C ARG A 34 5.78 -5.28 -12.09
N VAL A 35 5.63 -6.32 -11.27
CA VAL A 35 5.77 -7.73 -11.72
C VAL A 35 4.48 -8.54 -11.70
N GLN A 36 3.43 -8.05 -11.05
CA GLN A 36 2.08 -8.61 -11.08
C GLN A 36 1.05 -7.49 -11.30
N PRO A 37 0.92 -6.98 -12.53
CA PRO A 37 -0.01 -5.87 -12.83
C PRO A 37 -1.48 -6.23 -12.65
N ASN A 38 -1.82 -7.52 -12.58
CA ASN A 38 -3.19 -7.99 -12.33
C ASN A 38 -3.58 -7.97 -10.84
N VAL A 39 -2.67 -7.60 -9.94
CA VAL A 39 -3.06 -7.28 -8.56
C VAL A 39 -4.22 -6.30 -8.58
N LYS A 40 -5.28 -6.59 -7.83
CA LYS A 40 -6.53 -5.84 -7.92
C LYS A 40 -6.34 -4.43 -7.40
N LYS A 41 -5.95 -4.28 -6.12
CA LYS A 41 -5.60 -3.01 -5.51
C LYS A 41 -4.80 -3.16 -4.22
N PHE A 42 -4.10 -2.10 -3.85
CA PHE A 42 -3.44 -1.92 -2.57
C PHE A 42 -4.23 -0.96 -1.71
N TYR A 43 -4.54 -1.37 -0.50
CA TYR A 43 -4.98 -0.50 0.58
C TYR A 43 -3.74 -0.11 1.39
N LEU A 44 -3.31 1.14 1.32
CA LEU A 44 -2.11 1.61 2.01
C LEU A 44 -2.51 2.38 3.28
N LEU A 45 -2.31 1.77 4.44
CA LEU A 45 -2.49 2.43 5.73
C LEU A 45 -1.30 3.36 5.98
N LEU A 46 -1.60 4.66 6.13
CA LEU A 46 -0.59 5.70 6.31
C LEU A 46 -1.01 6.65 7.42
N ARG A 47 -0.16 6.74 8.46
CA ARG A 47 -0.38 7.63 9.59
C ARG A 47 -0.37 9.10 9.15
N ALA A 48 -1.46 9.82 9.32
CA ALA A 48 -1.52 11.23 8.97
C ALA A 48 -2.60 11.93 9.82
N ALA A 49 -2.45 13.23 9.99
CA ALA A 49 -3.45 14.04 10.72
C ALA A 49 -4.76 14.16 9.93
N ASP A 50 -4.67 14.24 8.60
CA ASP A 50 -5.80 14.37 7.70
C ASP A 50 -5.49 13.74 6.33
N HIS A 51 -6.51 13.70 5.46
CA HIS A 51 -6.40 13.11 4.13
C HIS A 51 -5.39 13.86 3.23
N LYS A 52 -5.32 15.19 3.34
CA LYS A 52 -4.39 16.02 2.55
C LYS A 52 -2.94 15.69 2.91
N SER A 53 -2.65 15.54 4.19
CA SER A 53 -1.36 15.14 4.73
C SER A 53 -1.02 13.71 4.30
N ALA A 54 -2.00 12.80 4.31
CA ALA A 54 -1.80 11.44 3.81
C ALA A 54 -1.42 11.44 2.32
N ILE A 55 -2.12 12.20 1.47
CA ILE A 55 -1.80 12.34 0.04
C ILE A 55 -0.38 12.88 -0.11
N HIS A 56 -0.02 13.93 0.62
CA HIS A 56 1.32 14.51 0.57
C HIS A 56 2.40 13.48 0.94
N ARG A 57 2.18 12.69 2.01
CA ARG A 57 3.10 11.61 2.40
C ARG A 57 3.16 10.50 1.36
N LEU A 58 2.04 10.08 0.77
CA LEU A 58 2.04 9.10 -0.33
C LEU A 58 2.92 9.57 -1.48
N HIS A 59 2.74 10.82 -1.94
CA HIS A 59 3.54 11.38 -3.02
C HIS A 59 5.02 11.49 -2.64
N ASN A 60 5.36 12.06 -1.48
CA ASN A 60 6.75 12.40 -1.18
C ASN A 60 7.58 11.26 -0.58
N GLU A 61 6.94 10.33 0.13
CA GLU A 61 7.61 9.26 0.85
C GLU A 61 7.60 7.93 0.11
N ILE A 62 6.60 7.71 -0.76
CA ILE A 62 6.35 6.45 -1.46
C ILE A 62 6.55 6.62 -2.97
N ILE A 63 5.54 7.09 -3.71
CA ILE A 63 5.53 7.04 -5.19
C ILE A 63 6.45 8.07 -5.84
N GLY A 64 6.85 9.11 -5.12
CA GLY A 64 7.79 10.13 -5.58
C GLY A 64 9.25 9.69 -5.49
N LYS A 65 9.57 8.64 -4.74
CA LYS A 65 10.96 8.15 -4.60
C LYS A 65 11.46 7.51 -5.89
N ASP A 66 12.78 7.54 -6.08
CA ASP A 66 13.47 6.92 -7.23
C ASP A 66 13.23 5.41 -7.32
N LEU A 67 12.84 4.77 -6.21
CA LEU A 67 12.37 3.39 -6.19
C LEU A 67 11.28 3.14 -7.26
N PHE A 68 10.38 4.09 -7.48
CA PHE A 68 9.28 3.98 -8.46
C PHE A 68 9.69 4.37 -9.89
N LYS A 69 10.95 4.71 -10.15
CA LYS A 69 11.41 5.17 -11.48
C LYS A 69 11.13 4.16 -12.57
N VAL A 70 11.44 2.88 -12.32
CA VAL A 70 11.21 1.81 -13.31
C VAL A 70 9.72 1.63 -13.60
N LEU A 71 8.86 1.67 -12.58
CA LEU A 71 7.41 1.60 -12.76
C LEU A 71 6.89 2.82 -13.53
N LYS A 72 7.38 4.04 -13.23
CA LYS A 72 7.05 5.27 -13.96
C LYS A 72 7.43 5.17 -15.43
N GLU A 73 8.63 4.70 -15.74
CA GLU A 73 9.10 4.52 -17.12
C GLU A 73 8.24 3.49 -17.87
N LYS A 74 7.88 2.39 -17.22
CA LYS A 74 6.99 1.37 -17.81
C LYS A 74 5.57 1.88 -18.09
N CYS A 75 4.98 2.64 -17.16
CA CYS A 75 3.62 3.18 -17.33
C CYS A 75 3.59 4.44 -18.21
N GLY A 76 4.70 5.16 -18.32
CA GLY A 76 4.79 6.43 -19.05
C GLY A 76 3.75 7.44 -18.58
N LYS A 77 3.01 8.04 -19.53
CA LYS A 77 1.95 9.03 -19.26
C LYS A 77 0.80 8.49 -18.41
N ASN A 78 0.62 7.17 -18.37
CA ASN A 78 -0.47 6.51 -17.65
C ASN A 78 -0.14 6.26 -16.17
N PHE A 79 1.07 6.60 -15.70
CA PHE A 79 1.49 6.31 -14.33
C PHE A 79 0.51 6.83 -13.28
N SER A 80 0.06 8.08 -13.39
CA SER A 80 -0.88 8.66 -12.42
C SER A 80 -2.21 7.91 -12.38
N SER A 81 -2.76 7.56 -13.55
CA SER A 81 -4.01 6.79 -13.65
C SER A 81 -3.85 5.38 -13.09
N PHE A 82 -2.73 4.73 -13.40
CA PHE A 82 -2.41 3.39 -12.89
C PHE A 82 -2.30 3.40 -11.36
N ILE A 83 -1.63 4.40 -10.78
CA ILE A 83 -1.53 4.53 -9.33
C ILE A 83 -2.90 4.78 -8.70
N SER A 84 -3.74 5.66 -9.28
CA SER A 84 -5.08 5.91 -8.73
C SER A 84 -6.01 4.70 -8.83
N GLU A 85 -5.83 3.84 -9.83
CA GLU A 85 -6.58 2.59 -9.97
C GLU A 85 -6.09 1.53 -8.97
N LYS A 86 -4.78 1.41 -8.79
CA LYS A 86 -4.16 0.34 -8.00
C LYS A 86 -3.97 0.67 -6.53
N ILE A 87 -4.08 1.92 -6.10
CA ILE A 87 -3.82 2.32 -4.70
C ILE A 87 -5.01 3.09 -4.13
N THR A 88 -5.58 2.54 -3.06
CA THR A 88 -6.49 3.23 -2.14
C THR A 88 -5.70 3.64 -0.90
N LEU A 89 -5.61 4.94 -0.65
CA LEU A 89 -4.92 5.48 0.51
C LEU A 89 -5.85 5.53 1.72
N ILE A 90 -5.38 5.00 2.85
CA ILE A 90 -6.12 4.99 4.11
C ILE A 90 -5.36 5.82 5.15
N PRO A 91 -5.81 7.05 5.46
CA PRO A 91 -5.33 7.78 6.62
C PRO A 91 -5.74 7.03 7.89
N GLY A 92 -4.77 6.55 8.66
CA GLY A 92 -5.05 5.78 9.87
C GLY A 92 -3.79 5.33 10.61
N ASP A 93 -3.97 4.74 11.78
CA ASP A 93 -2.90 4.29 12.65
C ASP A 93 -3.24 2.92 13.23
N ILE A 94 -2.30 1.97 13.10
CA ILE A 94 -2.43 0.59 13.57
C ILE A 94 -2.60 0.50 15.10
N SER A 95 -2.21 1.53 15.85
CA SER A 95 -2.36 1.55 17.31
C SER A 95 -3.77 1.89 17.80
N HIS A 96 -4.67 2.28 16.90
CA HIS A 96 -6.05 2.64 17.24
C HIS A 96 -7.01 1.51 16.87
N GLU A 97 -8.13 1.43 17.59
CA GLU A 97 -9.26 0.59 17.19
C GLU A 97 -9.69 0.93 15.77
N ASP A 98 -10.08 -0.11 15.02
CA ASP A 98 -10.45 -0.02 13.60
C ASP A 98 -9.43 0.74 12.73
N LEU A 99 -8.15 0.67 13.11
CA LEU A 99 -7.03 1.38 12.46
C LEU A 99 -7.19 2.90 12.45
N GLY A 100 -8.06 3.46 13.30
CA GLY A 100 -8.42 4.88 13.33
C GLY A 100 -9.28 5.33 12.14
N ILE A 101 -9.88 4.39 11.39
CA ILE A 101 -10.73 4.69 10.23
C ILE A 101 -12.12 5.09 10.73
N LYS A 102 -12.54 6.32 10.40
CA LYS A 102 -13.86 6.83 10.78
C LYS A 102 -14.96 6.56 9.75
N ASP A 103 -14.56 6.23 8.53
CA ASP A 103 -15.49 5.97 7.43
C ASP A 103 -15.97 4.51 7.49
N CYS A 104 -17.19 4.31 8.00
CA CYS A 104 -17.79 2.99 8.11
C CYS A 104 -17.95 2.29 6.76
N ASN A 105 -18.19 3.04 5.66
CA ASN A 105 -18.33 2.44 4.33
C ASN A 105 -16.99 1.88 3.86
N LEU A 106 -15.91 2.63 4.08
CA LEU A 106 -14.55 2.16 3.78
C LEU A 106 -14.18 0.92 4.60
N VAL A 107 -14.53 0.89 5.89
CA VAL A 107 -14.30 -0.29 6.73
C VAL A 107 -15.05 -1.51 6.17
N GLN A 108 -16.33 -1.36 5.82
CA GLN A 108 -17.11 -2.45 5.23
C GLN A 108 -16.56 -2.89 3.87
N GLU A 109 -16.13 -1.96 3.01
CA GLU A 109 -15.46 -2.28 1.75
C GLU A 109 -14.22 -3.13 1.99
N MET A 110 -13.34 -2.69 2.89
CA MET A 110 -12.10 -3.41 3.21
C MET A 110 -12.35 -4.81 3.78
N LEU A 111 -13.33 -4.96 4.67
CA LEU A 111 -13.70 -6.26 5.24
C LEU A 111 -14.16 -7.26 4.16
N ASN A 112 -14.79 -6.77 3.09
CA ASN A 112 -15.28 -7.61 2.00
C ASN A 112 -14.23 -7.85 0.89
N GLU A 113 -13.32 -6.90 0.68
CA GLU A 113 -12.44 -6.90 -0.48
C GLU A 113 -10.99 -7.30 -0.20
N VAL A 114 -10.49 -7.16 1.04
CA VAL A 114 -9.10 -7.48 1.38
C VAL A 114 -8.91 -8.99 1.43
N ASP A 115 -8.04 -9.50 0.54
CA ASP A 115 -7.65 -10.90 0.53
C ASP A 115 -6.40 -11.18 1.38
N VAL A 116 -5.47 -10.22 1.42
CA VAL A 116 -4.14 -10.39 2.01
C VAL A 116 -3.81 -9.19 2.89
N VAL A 117 -3.31 -9.47 4.10
CA VAL A 117 -2.77 -8.45 5.00
C VAL A 117 -1.25 -8.60 5.08
N VAL A 118 -0.53 -7.55 4.73
CA VAL A 118 0.93 -7.45 4.85
C VAL A 118 1.25 -6.43 5.94
N ASN A 119 1.54 -6.93 7.13
CA ASN A 119 1.85 -6.10 8.29
C ASN A 119 3.35 -5.80 8.36
N LEU A 120 3.75 -4.58 7.99
CA LEU A 120 5.14 -4.11 8.03
C LEU A 120 5.29 -2.86 8.91
N ALA A 121 4.23 -2.47 9.64
CA ALA A 121 4.28 -1.37 10.59
C ALA A 121 5.12 -1.77 11.81
N ALA A 122 6.16 -0.98 12.09
CA ALA A 122 6.94 -1.10 13.30
C ALA A 122 7.49 0.27 13.70
N THR A 123 7.70 0.47 15.00
CA THR A 123 8.53 1.58 15.49
C THR A 123 9.95 1.05 15.68
N THR A 124 10.82 1.30 14.71
CA THR A 124 12.25 0.99 14.83
C THR A 124 12.98 2.18 15.42
N ASN A 125 13.38 2.06 16.69
CA ASN A 125 14.26 3.02 17.35
C ASN A 125 15.51 2.26 17.83
N PHE A 126 16.67 2.56 17.22
CA PHE A 126 17.94 1.90 17.53
C PHE A 126 18.62 2.47 18.78
N ASP A 127 18.06 3.52 19.37
CA ASP A 127 18.59 4.22 20.55
C ASP A 127 17.92 3.79 21.86
N LYS A 128 16.95 2.87 21.82
CA LYS A 128 16.37 2.26 23.04
C LYS A 128 17.22 1.05 23.44
N ARG A 129 18.10 1.26 24.42
CA ARG A 129 18.75 0.21 25.21
C ARG A 129 18.03 0.03 26.54
#